data_AF-A0A5C5B9V1-F1
#
_entry.id   AF-A0A5C5B9V1-F1
#
_cell.length_a   1.000
_cell.length_b   1.000
_cell.length_c   1.000
_cell.angle_alpha   90.00
_cell.angle_beta   90.00
_cell.angle_gamma   90.00
#
_symmetry.space_group_name_H-M   'P 1'
#
loop_
_entity.id
_entity.type
_entity.pdbx_description
1 polymer ?
#
loop_
_entity_poly.entity_id
_entity_poly.type
_entity_poly.pdbx_seq_one_letter_code
_entity_poly.pdbx_strand_id
1 'polypeptide(L)' 'MTYAPDRLYEEVAYVAYHFHWPLADILDLEHPDRARYVAQIAALNRRISGED' A
#
# COMPACT_ATOMS: atom_id res chain seq x y z
N MET A 1 -17.61 -9.38 4.51
CA MET A 1 -16.78 -9.59 3.31
C MET A 1 -15.38 -9.93 3.77
N THR A 2 -14.99 -11.18 3.65
CA THR A 2 -13.66 -11.66 4.01
C THR A 2 -12.66 -11.02 3.04
N TYR A 3 -11.68 -10.29 3.56
CA TYR A 3 -10.58 -9.80 2.76
C TYR A 3 -9.81 -11.02 2.23
N ALA A 4 -9.62 -11.11 0.91
CA ALA A 4 -8.83 -12.21 0.36
C ALA A 4 -7.39 -12.06 0.87
N PRO A 5 -6.79 -13.12 1.46
CA PRO A 5 -5.45 -13.04 2.04
C PRO A 5 -4.41 -12.59 1.02
N ASP A 6 -4.59 -12.95 -0.25
CA ASP A 6 -3.70 -12.54 -1.35
C ASP A 6 -3.64 -11.01 -1.51
N ARG A 7 -4.80 -10.34 -1.41
CA ARG A 7 -4.89 -8.88 -1.51
C ARG A 7 -4.18 -8.17 -0.36
N LEU A 8 -4.23 -8.75 0.85
CA LEU A 8 -3.50 -8.20 2.00
C LEU A 8 -1.98 -8.26 1.75
N TYR A 9 -1.48 -9.40 1.27
CA TYR A 9 -0.06 -9.55 0.96
C TYR A 9 0.41 -8.57 -0.11
N GLU A 10 -0.38 -8.35 -1.16
CA GLU A 10 -0.07 -7.37 -2.21
C GLU A 10 0.04 -5.95 -1.65
N GLU A 11 -0.92 -5.51 -0.83
CA GLU A 11 -0.90 -4.17 -0.23
C GLU A 11 0.31 -3.97 0.68
N VAL A 12 0.60 -4.97 1.50
CA VAL A 12 1.72 -4.92 2.43
C VAL A 12 3.05 -4.86 1.67
N ALA A 13 3.22 -5.71 0.66
CA ALA A 13 4.41 -5.70 -0.19
C ALA A 13 4.58 -4.37 -0.94
N TYR A 14 3.48 -3.80 -1.43
CA TYR A 14 3.50 -2.53 -2.14
C TYR A 14 3.94 -1.36 -1.25
N VAL A 15 3.39 -1.28 -0.03
CA VAL A 15 3.79 -0.25 0.94
C VAL A 15 5.25 -0.45 1.38
N ALA A 16 5.65 -1.68 1.69
CA ALA A 16 7.01 -2.00 2.09
C ALA A 16 8.04 -1.67 1.00
N TYR A 17 7.71 -1.92 -0.26
CA TYR A 17 8.59 -1.63 -1.40
C TYR A 17 8.84 -0.12 -1.58
N HIS A 18 7.81 0.71 -1.37
CA HIS A 18 7.89 2.15 -1.64
C HIS A 18 8.31 3.00 -0.44
N PHE A 19 7.91 2.65 0.78
CA PHE A 19 8.23 3.43 1.98
C PHE A 19 9.24 2.75 2.90
N HIS A 20 9.61 1.50 2.62
CA HIS A 20 10.59 0.73 3.40
C HIS A 20 10.24 0.62 4.88
N TRP A 21 8.94 0.69 5.20
CA TRP A 21 8.46 0.50 6.56
C TRP A 21 8.62 -0.97 7.00
N PRO A 22 8.89 -1.21 8.28
CA PRO A 22 8.88 -2.55 8.85
C PRO A 22 7.54 -3.25 8.61
N LEU A 23 7.58 -4.55 8.34
CA LEU A 23 6.39 -5.37 8.14
C LEU A 23 5.39 -5.24 9.31
N ALA A 24 5.90 -5.21 10.54
CA ALA A 24 5.07 -5.09 11.74
C ALA A 24 4.23 -3.80 11.73
N ASP A 25 4.83 -2.67 11.37
CA ASP A 25 4.16 -1.37 11.34
C ASP A 25 3.05 -1.33 10.28
N ILE A 26 3.26 -2.00 9.13
CA ILE A 26 2.26 -2.06 8.05
C ILE A 26 1.10 -3.00 8.42
N LEU A 27 1.38 -4.09 9.14
CA LEU A 27 0.37 -5.03 9.62
C LEU A 27 -0.48 -4.45 10.76
N ASP A 28 0.03 -3.46 11.49
CA ASP A 28 -0.69 -2.75 12.56
C ASP A 28 -1.69 -1.70 12.01
N LEU A 29 -1.55 -1.31 10.72
CA LEU A 29 -2.48 -0.38 10.08
C LEU A 29 -3.87 -0.98 9.94
N GLU A 30 -4.88 -0.19 10.29
CA GLU A 30 -6.25 -0.51 9.91
C GLU A 30 -6.37 -0.63 8.38
N HIS A 31 -7.23 -1.54 7.92
CA HIS A 31 -7.51 -1.73 6.49
C HIS A 31 -7.74 -0.42 5.70
N PRO A 32 -8.58 0.54 6.16
CA PRO A 32 -8.77 1.80 5.44
C PRO A 32 -7.49 2.65 5.33
N ASP A 33 -6.65 2.66 6.36
CA ASP A 33 -5.42 3.46 6.35
C ASP A 33 -4.39 2.88 5.39
N ARG A 34 -4.21 1.55 5.39
CA ARG A 34 -3.34 0.89 4.42
C ARG A 34 -3.81 1.13 2.98
N ALA A 35 -5.11 1.01 2.72
CA ALA A 35 -5.68 1.30 1.40
C ALA A 35 -5.41 2.76 0.95
N ARG A 36 -5.44 3.71 1.89
CA ARG A 36 -5.09 5.12 1.61
C ARG A 36 -3.63 5.27 1.20
N TYR A 37 -2.69 4.63 1.90
CA TYR A 37 -1.28 4.67 1.53
C TYR A 37 -1.01 4.08 0.15
N VAL A 38 -1.62 2.92 -0.17
CA VAL A 38 -1.55 2.32 -1.51
C VAL A 38 -2.01 3.31 -2.58
N ALA A 39 -3.14 4.00 -2.36
CA ALA A 39 -3.63 5.00 -3.30
C ALA A 39 -2.71 6.21 -3.45
N GLN A 40 -2.08 6.68 -2.35
CA GLN A 40 -1.13 7.79 -2.40
C GLN A 40 0.14 7.41 -3.15
N ILE A 41 0.70 6.23 -2.91
CA ILE A 41 1.86 5.71 -3.62
C ILE A 41 1.57 5.65 -5.13
N ALA A 42 0.42 5.11 -5.53
CA ALA A 42 0.02 5.05 -6.93
C ALA A 42 -0.12 6.45 -7.57
N ALA A 43 -0.66 7.42 -6.83
CA ALA A 43 -0.77 8.80 -7.30
C ALA A 43 0.59 9.49 -7.45
N LEU A 44 1.53 9.25 -6.53
CA LEU A 44 2.89 9.76 -6.62
C LEU A 44 3.64 9.17 -7.82
N ASN A 45 3.53 7.86 -8.03
CA ASN A 45 4.18 7.20 -9.17
C ASN A 45 3.66 7.74 -10.52
N ARG A 46 2.35 7.94 -10.68
CA ARG A 46 1.78 8.54 -11.90
C ARG A 46 2.35 9.94 -12.19
N ARG A 47 2.43 10.78 -11.16
CA ARG A 47 3.01 12.13 -11.27
C ARG A 47 4.49 12.10 -11.65
N ILE A 48 5.27 11.16 -11.11
CA ILE A 48 6.70 11.02 -11.42
C ILE A 48 6.90 10.50 -12.84
N SER A 49 6.05 9.56 -13.29
CA SER A 49 6.10 9.00 -14.65
C SER A 49 5.63 9.97 -15.74
N GLY A 50 5.00 11.09 -15.37
CA GLY A 50 4.43 12.05 -16.32
C GLY A 50 3.18 11.53 -17.04
N GLU A 51 2.52 10.53 -16.45
CA GLU A 51 1.26 9.97 -16.93
C GLU A 51 0.10 10.69 -16.22
N ASP A 52 -0.32 11.82 -16.77
CA ASP A 52 -1.56 12.52 -16.39
C ASP A 52 -2.66 12.32 -17.45
#